data_AF-A0A6A0A6S3-F1
#
_entry.id   AF-A0A6A0A6S3-F1
#
_cell.length_a   1.000
_cell.length_b   1.000
_cell.length_c   1.000
_cell.angle_alpha   90.00
_cell.angle_beta   90.00
_cell.angle_gamma   90.00
#
_symmetry.space_group_name_H-M   'P 1'
#
loop_
_entity.id
_entity.type
_entity.pdbx_description
1 polymer ?
#
loop_
_entity_poly.entity_id
_entity_poly.type
_entity_poly.pdbx_seq_one_letter_code
_entity_poly.pdbx_strand_id
1 'polypeptide(L)'
;AGRHLDTLAAVAAELRQALSSPLSGNGPTLAVVMAREAGVGAATSSTSCRVVLTDSALVYNFHHPSSGKIKMVMQYRDIDMACLDCRTHELRFHVAQPLNYFAADYDHTQWPSSAGGREGAAVLRLVLASGKECKALAVVLRARLPCLSVTGPG
;
A
#
# COMPACT_ATOMS: atom_id res chain seq x y z
N ALA A 1 -16.05 -6.68 -41.43
CA ALA A 1 -15.72 -5.56 -40.51
C ALA A 1 -16.30 -5.71 -39.09
N GLY A 2 -17.34 -6.53 -38.84
CA GLY A 2 -18.02 -6.58 -37.52
C GLY A 2 -17.27 -7.29 -36.38
N ARG A 3 -16.58 -8.42 -36.64
CA ARG A 3 -16.01 -9.27 -35.56
C ARG A 3 -14.94 -8.62 -34.69
N HIS A 4 -14.22 -7.61 -35.19
CA HIS A 4 -13.14 -6.94 -34.45
C HIS A 4 -13.65 -5.92 -33.42
N LEU A 5 -14.82 -5.31 -33.67
CA LEU A 5 -15.43 -4.33 -32.77
C LEU A 5 -16.05 -5.01 -31.54
N ASP A 6 -16.62 -6.21 -31.72
CA ASP A 6 -17.18 -7.01 -30.63
C ASP A 6 -16.10 -7.47 -29.64
N THR A 7 -14.90 -7.79 -30.13
CA THR A 7 -13.77 -8.18 -29.26
C THR A 7 -13.24 -7.00 -28.44
N LEU A 8 -13.17 -5.81 -29.05
CA LEU A 8 -12.73 -4.59 -28.38
C LEU A 8 -13.71 -4.15 -27.29
N ALA A 9 -15.01 -4.28 -27.54
CA ALA A 9 -16.04 -4.00 -26.55
C ALA A 9 -15.99 -4.98 -25.37
N ALA A 10 -15.75 -6.26 -25.64
CA ALA A 10 -15.58 -7.29 -24.59
C ALA A 10 -14.34 -7.01 -23.72
N VAL A 11 -13.19 -6.72 -24.35
CA VAL A 11 -11.95 -6.37 -23.62
C VAL A 11 -12.12 -5.09 -22.80
N ALA A 12 -12.82 -4.08 -23.34
CA ALA A 12 -13.11 -2.85 -22.61
C ALA A 12 -14.08 -3.08 -21.43
N ALA A 13 -15.02 -4.01 -21.56
CA ALA A 13 -15.93 -4.40 -20.49
C ALA A 13 -15.20 -5.17 -19.38
N GLU A 14 -14.33 -6.12 -19.74
CA GLU A 14 -13.47 -6.84 -18.78
C GLU A 14 -12.50 -5.89 -18.07
N LEU A 15 -11.87 -4.97 -18.79
CA LEU A 15 -11.04 -3.91 -18.19
C LEU A 15 -11.85 -3.03 -17.25
N ARG A 16 -13.06 -2.59 -17.66
CA ARG A 16 -13.94 -1.82 -16.78
C ARG A 16 -14.33 -2.61 -15.55
N GLN A 17 -14.62 -3.90 -15.66
CA GLN A 17 -15.00 -4.75 -14.53
C GLN A 17 -13.82 -5.04 -13.58
N ALA A 18 -12.61 -5.18 -14.13
CA ALA A 18 -11.38 -5.28 -13.36
C ALA A 18 -11.06 -3.97 -12.62
N LEU A 19 -11.28 -2.82 -13.29
CA LEU A 19 -11.10 -1.48 -12.71
C LEU A 19 -12.21 -1.10 -11.72
N SER A 20 -13.44 -1.55 -11.96
CA SER A 20 -14.62 -1.31 -11.12
C SER A 20 -14.80 -2.34 -10.01
N SER A 21 -13.90 -3.33 -9.90
CA SER A 21 -13.92 -4.26 -8.78
C SER A 21 -13.84 -3.44 -7.49
N PRO A 22 -14.81 -3.61 -6.57
CA PRO A 22 -14.96 -2.71 -5.44
C PRO A 22 -13.66 -2.62 -4.65
N LEU A 23 -13.40 -1.46 -4.03
CA LEU A 23 -12.29 -1.17 -3.10
C LEU A 23 -12.40 -2.00 -1.80
N SER A 24 -12.83 -3.24 -1.91
CA SER A 24 -13.19 -4.13 -0.84
C SER A 24 -11.94 -4.85 -0.40
N GLY A 25 -11.30 -4.36 0.66
CA GLY A 25 -10.32 -5.14 1.42
C GLY A 25 -10.95 -6.31 2.19
N ASN A 26 -12.00 -6.95 1.66
CA ASN A 26 -12.72 -8.08 2.27
C ASN A 26 -12.30 -9.43 1.68
N GLY A 27 -11.21 -9.48 0.91
CA GLY A 27 -10.64 -10.75 0.47
C GLY A 27 -10.13 -11.60 1.64
N PRO A 28 -9.84 -12.90 1.40
CA PRO A 28 -9.32 -13.77 2.43
C PRO A 28 -8.06 -13.17 3.06
N THR A 29 -7.98 -13.24 4.40
CA THR A 29 -6.80 -12.79 5.13
C THR A 29 -5.64 -13.74 4.84
N LEU A 30 -4.57 -13.20 4.26
CA LEU A 30 -3.33 -13.93 3.97
C LEU A 30 -2.35 -13.82 5.13
N ALA A 31 -2.23 -12.64 5.72
CA ALA A 31 -1.37 -12.40 6.87
C ALA A 31 -1.91 -11.27 7.74
N VAL A 32 -1.48 -11.27 8.99
CA VAL A 32 -1.76 -10.22 9.96
C VAL A 32 -0.45 -9.85 10.61
N VAL A 33 -0.12 -8.57 10.61
CA VAL A 33 1.06 -8.04 11.29
C VAL A 33 0.65 -6.86 12.16
N MET A 34 1.49 -6.56 13.16
CA MET A 34 1.32 -5.36 13.97
C MET A 34 2.27 -4.29 13.48
N ALA A 35 1.76 -3.10 13.20
CA ALA A 35 2.56 -1.90 13.02
C ALA A 35 2.59 -1.12 14.34
N ARG A 36 3.77 -0.73 14.81
CA ARG A 36 3.93 0.15 15.97
C ARG A 36 3.81 1.63 15.61
N GLU A 37 4.05 1.96 14.35
CA GLU A 37 3.97 3.30 13.81
C GLU A 37 3.51 3.24 12.35
N ALA A 38 2.75 4.24 11.93
CA ALA A 38 2.37 4.46 10.55
C ALA A 38 2.63 5.92 10.15
N GLY A 39 3.01 6.15 8.90
CA GLY A 39 3.19 7.48 8.30
C GLY A 39 2.53 7.56 6.92
N VAL A 40 2.00 8.72 6.58
CA VAL A 40 1.47 9.07 5.25
C VAL A 40 1.96 10.47 4.92
N GLY A 41 3.03 10.55 4.13
CA GLY A 41 3.75 11.78 3.86
C GLY A 41 4.16 12.48 5.17
N ALA A 42 3.67 13.71 5.40
CA ALA A 42 3.96 14.46 6.62
C ALA A 42 3.16 13.98 7.86
N ALA A 43 2.06 13.25 7.68
CA ALA A 43 1.22 12.78 8.78
C ALA A 43 1.83 11.53 9.43
N THR A 44 1.97 11.53 10.75
CA THR A 44 2.47 10.39 11.52
C THR A 44 1.48 9.96 12.59
N SER A 45 1.45 8.65 12.83
CA SER A 45 0.64 7.99 13.86
C SER A 45 1.52 7.02 14.63
N SER A 46 1.83 7.35 15.87
CA SER A 46 2.51 6.46 16.83
C SER A 46 1.58 5.45 17.49
N THR A 47 0.29 5.45 17.12
CA THR A 47 -0.67 4.46 17.61
C THR A 47 -0.41 3.13 16.91
N SER A 48 -0.18 2.08 17.70
CA SER A 48 -0.05 0.74 17.16
C SER A 48 -1.34 0.30 16.48
N CYS A 49 -1.23 -0.35 15.33
CA CYS A 49 -2.38 -0.82 14.58
C CYS A 49 -2.14 -2.19 13.99
N ARG A 50 -3.24 -2.92 13.82
CA ARG A 50 -3.26 -4.19 13.11
C ARG A 50 -3.31 -3.91 11.61
N VAL A 51 -2.35 -4.46 10.87
CA VAL A 51 -2.32 -4.44 9.41
C VAL A 51 -2.71 -5.82 8.91
N VAL A 52 -3.78 -5.87 8.12
CA VAL A 52 -4.32 -7.09 7.52
C VAL A 52 -3.95 -7.09 6.05
N LEU A 53 -3.22 -8.13 5.64
CA LEU A 53 -2.92 -8.40 4.25
C LEU A 53 -4.00 -9.32 3.72
N THR A 54 -4.75 -8.83 2.75
CA THR A 54 -5.69 -9.63 1.99
C THR A 54 -5.08 -10.04 0.66
N ASP A 55 -5.84 -10.72 -0.18
CA ASP A 55 -5.43 -11.07 -1.54
C ASP A 55 -5.24 -9.85 -2.46
N SER A 56 -5.90 -8.74 -2.16
CA SER A 56 -6.02 -7.57 -3.05
C SER A 56 -5.54 -6.26 -2.42
N ALA A 57 -5.49 -6.18 -1.08
CA ALA A 57 -5.15 -4.94 -0.39
C ALA A 57 -4.44 -5.12 0.96
N LEU A 58 -3.75 -4.06 1.38
CA LEU A 58 -3.38 -3.79 2.77
C LEU A 58 -4.52 -3.04 3.46
N VAL A 59 -4.98 -3.52 4.61
CA VAL A 59 -6.04 -2.89 5.40
C VAL A 59 -5.56 -2.60 6.81
N TYR A 60 -5.65 -1.35 7.23
CA TYR A 60 -5.26 -0.94 8.58
C TYR A 60 -6.04 0.31 9.03
N ASN A 61 -5.90 0.70 10.30
CA ASN A 61 -6.47 1.94 10.78
C ASN A 61 -5.33 2.93 11.06
N PHE A 62 -5.43 4.12 10.49
CA PHE A 62 -4.53 5.23 10.75
C PHE A 62 -5.18 6.21 11.71
N HIS A 63 -4.45 6.72 12.71
CA HIS A 63 -4.94 7.76 13.59
C HIS A 63 -4.38 9.12 13.14
N HIS A 64 -5.18 9.89 12.41
CA HIS A 64 -4.80 11.19 11.90
C HIS A 64 -5.01 12.28 12.96
N PRO A 65 -4.05 13.19 13.19
CA PRO A 65 -4.17 14.21 14.23
C PRO A 65 -5.39 15.11 14.09
N SER A 66 -5.79 15.46 12.86
CA SER A 66 -6.93 16.36 12.61
C SER A 66 -8.21 15.64 12.21
N SER A 67 -8.11 14.44 11.63
CA SER A 67 -9.26 13.71 11.07
C SER A 67 -9.68 12.50 11.89
N GLY A 68 -8.96 12.20 12.98
CA GLY A 68 -9.22 11.06 13.84
C GLY A 68 -8.89 9.72 13.16
N LYS A 69 -9.66 8.68 13.50
CA LYS A 69 -9.40 7.32 13.02
C LYS A 69 -9.91 7.13 11.59
N ILE A 70 -9.00 6.81 10.66
CA ILE A 70 -9.27 6.55 9.25
C ILE A 70 -9.01 5.07 8.96
N LYS A 71 -9.96 4.41 8.29
CA LYS A 71 -9.74 3.06 7.75
C LYS A 71 -9.00 3.18 6.42
N MET A 72 -7.78 2.66 6.37
CA MET A 72 -6.92 2.63 5.20
C MET A 72 -7.14 1.32 4.45
N VAL A 73 -7.36 1.42 3.15
CA VAL A 73 -7.44 0.27 2.23
C VAL A 73 -6.56 0.59 1.03
N MET A 74 -5.37 -0.02 0.98
CA MET A 74 -4.40 0.21 -0.09
C MET A 74 -4.41 -1.00 -1.02
N GLN A 75 -4.95 -0.83 -2.21
CA GLN A 75 -4.97 -1.90 -3.21
C GLN A 75 -3.56 -2.13 -3.74
N TYR A 76 -3.13 -3.38 -3.88
CA TYR A 76 -1.78 -3.68 -4.37
C TYR A 76 -1.54 -3.14 -5.80
N ARG A 77 -2.59 -3.04 -6.62
CA ARG A 77 -2.51 -2.48 -7.97
C ARG A 77 -2.19 -0.98 -8.01
N ASP A 78 -2.51 -0.26 -6.93
CA ASP A 78 -2.30 1.18 -6.81
C ASP A 78 -0.96 1.48 -6.12
N ILE A 79 -0.29 0.45 -5.58
CA ILE A 79 0.99 0.56 -4.90
C ILE A 79 2.14 0.41 -5.91
N ASP A 80 3.07 1.34 -5.86
CA ASP A 80 4.35 1.25 -6.55
C ASP A 80 5.52 1.54 -5.59
N MET A 81 6.74 1.27 -6.09
CA MET A 81 7.99 1.53 -5.37
C MET A 81 8.03 0.96 -3.94
N ALA A 82 7.46 -0.22 -3.74
CA ALA A 82 7.44 -0.84 -2.44
C ALA A 82 8.86 -1.29 -2.02
N CYS A 83 9.21 -1.01 -0.77
CA CYS A 83 10.48 -1.39 -0.16
C CYS A 83 10.22 -1.91 1.25
N LEU A 84 10.60 -3.15 1.50
CA LEU A 84 10.58 -3.75 2.83
C LEU A 84 12.01 -3.87 3.36
N ASP A 85 12.36 -3.05 4.35
CA ASP A 85 13.64 -3.12 5.02
C ASP A 85 13.52 -4.01 6.26
N CYS A 86 14.11 -5.21 6.21
CA CYS A 86 14.07 -6.15 7.32
C CYS A 86 15.08 -5.85 8.44
N ARG A 87 15.98 -4.86 8.28
CA ARG A 87 16.83 -4.37 9.37
C ARG A 87 16.08 -3.38 10.25
N THR A 88 15.31 -2.46 9.64
CA THR A 88 14.51 -1.46 10.38
C THR A 88 13.08 -1.93 10.65
N HIS A 89 12.67 -3.04 10.05
CA HIS A 89 11.31 -3.58 10.05
C HIS A 89 10.31 -2.60 9.43
N GLU A 90 10.70 -1.94 8.35
CA GLU A 90 9.94 -0.86 7.76
C GLU A 90 9.48 -1.21 6.35
N LEU A 91 8.16 -1.17 6.15
CA LEU A 91 7.56 -1.23 4.82
C LEU A 91 7.25 0.19 4.37
N ARG A 92 7.90 0.61 3.28
CA ARG A 92 7.63 1.86 2.58
C ARG A 92 7.03 1.59 1.22
N PHE A 93 6.14 2.45 0.77
CA PHE A 93 5.59 2.38 -0.57
C PHE A 93 4.96 3.71 -0.97
N HIS A 94 4.75 3.88 -2.26
CA HIS A 94 3.99 4.98 -2.83
C HIS A 94 2.64 4.45 -3.34
N VAL A 95 1.62 5.30 -3.34
CA VAL A 95 0.28 5.00 -3.87
C VAL A 95 -0.03 6.03 -4.95
N ALA A 96 -0.18 5.57 -6.19
CA ALA A 96 -0.40 6.44 -7.35
C ALA A 96 -1.79 7.10 -7.40
N GLN A 97 -2.61 6.89 -6.37
CA GLN A 97 -3.96 7.45 -6.26
C GLN A 97 -4.02 8.50 -5.14
N PRO A 98 -4.86 9.54 -5.30
CA PRO A 98 -5.04 10.55 -4.28
C PRO A 98 -5.63 9.96 -2.99
N LEU A 99 -5.05 10.34 -1.86
CA LEU A 99 -5.53 9.99 -0.52
C LEU A 99 -6.26 11.20 0.08
N ASN A 100 -7.56 11.31 -0.16
CA ASN A 100 -8.34 12.52 0.15
C ASN A 100 -8.22 13.02 1.60
N TYR A 101 -8.13 12.12 2.58
CA TYR A 101 -7.95 12.49 3.99
C TYR A 101 -6.58 13.10 4.30
N PHE A 102 -5.61 12.90 3.41
CA PHE A 102 -4.22 13.29 3.56
C PHE A 102 -3.80 14.27 2.47
N ALA A 103 -4.72 14.92 1.75
CA ALA A 103 -4.35 15.79 0.61
C ALA A 103 -3.39 16.94 0.98
N ALA A 104 -3.35 17.35 2.27
CA ALA A 104 -2.40 18.33 2.78
C ALA A 104 -1.02 17.74 3.13
N ASP A 105 -0.99 16.43 3.43
CA ASP A 105 0.17 15.71 3.94
C ASP A 105 0.81 14.81 2.88
N TYR A 106 0.05 14.49 1.82
CA TYR A 106 0.32 13.46 0.83
C TYR A 106 0.19 13.97 -0.62
N ASP A 107 1.29 13.95 -1.35
CA ASP A 107 1.31 14.29 -2.78
C ASP A 107 1.63 13.06 -3.64
N HIS A 108 0.57 12.38 -4.10
CA HIS A 108 0.64 11.21 -4.99
C HIS A 108 1.29 11.49 -6.37
N THR A 109 1.55 12.74 -6.73
CA THR A 109 2.22 13.09 -7.99
C THR A 109 3.72 13.22 -7.83
N GLN A 110 4.20 13.38 -6.59
CA GLN A 110 5.62 13.48 -6.30
C GLN A 110 6.26 12.09 -6.26
N TRP A 111 7.05 11.79 -7.27
CA TRP A 111 7.87 10.59 -7.26
C TRP A 111 8.89 10.64 -6.12
N PRO A 112 8.96 9.65 -5.21
CA PRO A 112 9.95 9.64 -4.14
C PRO A 112 11.34 9.43 -4.74
N SER A 113 12.05 10.54 -4.98
CA SER A 113 13.45 10.53 -5.41
C SER A 113 14.30 9.83 -4.35
N SER A 114 15.04 8.80 -4.77
CA SER A 114 15.82 7.87 -3.94
C SER A 114 17.06 8.48 -3.25
N ALA A 115 17.17 9.80 -3.13
CA ALA A 115 18.35 10.46 -2.62
C ALA A 115 18.02 11.41 -1.45
N GLY A 116 18.12 10.88 -0.23
CA GLY A 116 18.55 11.65 0.94
C GLY A 116 17.52 12.54 1.65
N GLY A 117 17.08 12.09 2.82
CA GLY A 117 17.05 12.95 4.01
C GLY A 117 15.72 13.57 4.44
N ARG A 118 14.66 13.53 3.63
CA ARG A 118 13.29 13.77 4.09
C ARG A 118 12.40 12.72 3.46
N GLU A 119 11.65 12.00 4.29
CA GLU A 119 10.58 11.16 3.76
C GLU A 119 9.71 12.04 2.87
N GLY A 120 9.66 11.71 1.58
CA GLY A 120 8.94 12.52 0.60
C GLY A 120 7.47 12.61 0.99
N ALA A 121 6.82 13.71 0.64
CA ALA A 121 5.38 13.91 0.84
C ALA A 121 4.55 12.77 0.21
N ALA A 122 5.11 11.92 -0.64
CA ALA A 122 4.42 10.84 -1.33
C ALA A 122 4.64 9.44 -0.73
N VAL A 123 5.31 9.31 0.43
CA VAL A 123 5.65 7.99 0.99
C VAL A 123 4.68 7.58 2.10
N LEU A 124 4.16 6.36 2.02
CA LEU A 124 3.53 5.68 3.13
C LEU A 124 4.55 4.79 3.82
N ARG A 125 4.54 4.80 5.15
CA ARG A 125 5.44 4.02 5.99
C ARG A 125 4.64 3.21 7.00
N LEU A 126 5.00 1.95 7.16
CA LEU A 126 4.52 1.08 8.23
C LEU A 126 5.74 0.46 8.92
N VAL A 127 5.90 0.77 10.21
CA VAL A 127 6.97 0.21 11.03
C VAL A 127 6.43 -1.00 11.77
N LEU A 128 6.86 -2.20 11.39
CA LEU A 128 6.39 -3.47 11.94
C LEU A 128 6.92 -3.68 13.36
N ALA A 129 6.10 -4.26 14.23
CA ALA A 129 6.39 -4.47 15.64
C ALA A 129 7.51 -5.50 15.89
N SER A 130 7.72 -6.45 14.97
CA SER A 130 8.68 -7.55 15.13
C SER A 130 9.34 -7.95 13.82
N GLY A 131 10.65 -8.27 13.88
CA GLY A 131 11.42 -8.77 12.73
C GLY A 131 11.07 -10.20 12.31
N LYS A 132 10.52 -11.01 13.22
CA LYS A 132 10.09 -12.39 12.91
C LYS A 132 9.01 -12.44 11.83
N GLU A 133 8.26 -11.35 11.65
CA GLU A 133 7.19 -11.23 10.65
C GLU A 133 7.71 -10.81 9.27
N CYS A 134 8.95 -10.28 9.18
CA CYS A 134 9.46 -9.67 7.95
C CYS A 134 9.61 -10.70 6.81
N LYS A 135 10.08 -11.92 7.11
CA LYS A 135 10.21 -13.00 6.12
C LYS A 135 8.85 -13.45 5.55
N ALA A 136 7.90 -13.72 6.43
CA ALA A 136 6.56 -14.15 6.02
C ALA A 136 5.85 -13.04 5.23
N LEU A 137 6.00 -11.79 5.68
CA LEU A 137 5.45 -10.63 5.00
C LEU A 137 6.10 -10.43 3.62
N ALA A 138 7.41 -10.57 3.50
CA ALA A 138 8.12 -10.49 2.23
C ALA A 138 7.60 -11.52 1.22
N VAL A 139 7.32 -12.74 1.66
CA VAL A 139 6.76 -13.80 0.78
C VAL A 139 5.38 -13.39 0.26
N VAL A 140 4.48 -12.96 1.15
CA VAL A 140 3.12 -12.54 0.77
C VAL A 140 3.16 -11.33 -0.14
N LEU A 141 3.94 -10.30 0.21
CA LEU A 141 4.03 -9.08 -0.57
C LEU A 141 4.71 -9.30 -1.93
N ARG A 142 5.75 -10.14 -2.04
CA ARG A 142 6.36 -10.46 -3.35
C ARG A 142 5.37 -11.08 -4.33
N ALA A 143 4.41 -11.86 -3.84
CA ALA A 143 3.37 -12.46 -4.67
C ALA A 143 2.29 -11.45 -5.13
N ARG A 144 2.29 -10.23 -4.59
CA ARG A 144 1.25 -9.21 -4.82
C ARG A 144 1.77 -7.87 -5.32
N LEU A 145 3.02 -7.55 -5.03
CA LEU A 145 3.70 -6.33 -5.39
C LEU A 145 4.94 -6.70 -6.22
N PRO A 146 4.81 -6.76 -7.57
CA PRO A 146 5.94 -6.99 -8.46
C PRO A 146 7.05 -5.93 -8.31
N CYS A 147 6.68 -4.74 -7.83
CA CYS A 147 7.58 -3.62 -7.56
C CYS A 147 8.36 -3.73 -6.23
N LEU A 148 8.10 -4.78 -5.42
CA LEU A 148 8.70 -4.89 -4.10
C LEU A 148 10.20 -5.20 -4.17
N SER A 149 10.98 -4.28 -3.59
CA SER A 149 12.35 -4.51 -3.17
C SER A 149 12.40 -4.92 -1.70
N VAL A 150 13.32 -5.81 -1.34
CA VAL A 150 13.54 -6.22 0.06
C VAL A 150 15.00 -6.01 0.40
N THR A 151 15.28 -5.27 1.48
CA THR A 151 16.64 -4.94 1.93
C THR A 151 16.95 -5.50 3.32
N GLY A 152 18.23 -5.77 3.58
CA GLY A 152 18.72 -6.28 4.87
C GLY A 152 18.80 -7.82 4.96
N PRO A 153 19.67 -8.37 5.83
CA PRO A 153 19.73 -9.81 6.06
C PRO A 153 18.46 -10.25 6.81
N GLY A 154 17.75 -11.22 6.23
CA GLY A 154 16.52 -11.79 6.80
C GLY A 154 16.81 -12.88 7.82
#